data_AF-A0A2V6LFU2-F1
#
_entry.id   AF-A0A2V6LFU2-F1
#
_cell.length_a   1.000
_cell.length_b   1.000
_cell.length_c   1.000
_cell.angle_alpha   90.00
_cell.angle_beta   90.00
_cell.angle_gamma   90.00
#
_symmetry.space_group_name_H-M   'P 1'
#
loop_
_entity.id
_entity.type
_entity.pdbx_description
1 polymer ?
#
loop_
_entity_poly.entity_id
_entity_poly.type
_entity_poly.pdbx_seq_one_letter_code
_entity_poly.pdbx_strand_id
1 'polypeptide(L)'
;MLVDSGLAKTQAKAGQTAPAGKECRKAMELLQTNADDPNSASQCRSKVIAYGDLGEAYALLATGTRDGAKAETWPLAREMYHRSLHLMEDLRDRGILDAEEIPEIETMKAKIAESDAALEERHQ
;
A
#
# COMPACT_ATOMS: atom_id res chain seq x y z
N MET A 1 -5.26 -8.75 -12.74
CA MET A 1 -5.95 -7.45 -12.81
C MET A 1 -5.64 -6.73 -11.50
N LEU A 2 -4.77 -5.71 -11.53
CA LEU A 2 -4.44 -4.85 -10.37
C LEU A 2 -5.27 -3.56 -10.38
N VAL A 3 -6.38 -3.57 -11.12
CA VAL A 3 -7.21 -2.38 -11.35
C VAL A 3 -7.83 -1.92 -10.03
N ASP A 4 -8.12 -2.84 -9.11
CA ASP A 4 -8.83 -2.54 -7.88
C ASP A 4 -7.97 -1.73 -6.88
N SER A 5 -6.65 -1.96 -6.78
CA SER A 5 -5.77 -1.16 -5.90
C SER A 5 -5.58 0.26 -6.42
N GLY A 6 -5.33 0.40 -7.74
CA GLY A 6 -5.21 1.71 -8.37
C GLY A 6 -6.53 2.49 -8.36
N LEU A 7 -7.67 1.79 -8.53
CA LEU A 7 -9.00 2.37 -8.42
C LEU A 7 -9.30 2.80 -6.98
N ALA A 8 -8.95 1.98 -5.99
CA ALA A 8 -9.11 2.32 -4.58
C ALA A 8 -8.36 3.62 -4.24
N LYS A 9 -7.09 3.73 -4.65
CA LYS A 9 -6.28 4.95 -4.50
C LYS A 9 -6.93 6.15 -5.18
N THR A 10 -7.39 5.98 -6.41
CA THR A 10 -8.01 7.08 -7.18
C THR A 10 -9.31 7.56 -6.52
N GLN A 11 -10.15 6.64 -6.06
CA GLN A 11 -11.38 6.95 -5.34
C GLN A 11 -11.10 7.62 -3.99
N ALA A 12 -10.08 7.16 -3.26
CA ALA A 12 -9.68 7.75 -1.99
C ALA A 12 -9.19 9.20 -2.18
N LYS A 13 -8.38 9.46 -3.23
CA LYS A 13 -7.96 10.81 -3.62
C LYS A 13 -9.14 11.72 -3.95
N ALA A 14 -10.20 11.17 -4.53
CA ALA A 14 -11.44 11.89 -4.82
C ALA A 14 -12.38 12.05 -3.61
N GLY A 15 -11.97 11.62 -2.41
CA GLY A 15 -12.79 11.66 -1.19
C GLY A 15 -13.92 10.60 -1.15
N GLN A 16 -13.94 9.68 -2.11
CA GLN A 16 -14.97 8.64 -2.22
C GLN A 16 -14.69 7.50 -1.25
N THR A 17 -14.91 7.76 0.04
CA THR A 17 -14.49 6.91 1.15
C THR A 17 -15.08 5.48 1.06
N ALA A 18 -16.39 5.35 0.87
CA ALA A 18 -17.05 4.04 0.82
C ALA A 18 -16.67 3.20 -0.42
N PRO A 19 -16.66 3.76 -1.65
CA PRO A 19 -16.14 3.06 -2.83
C PRO A 19 -14.68 2.62 -2.66
N ALA A 20 -13.81 3.53 -2.20
CA ALA A 20 -12.40 3.22 -2.02
C ALA A 20 -12.18 2.08 -1.01
N GLY A 21 -12.90 2.08 0.13
CA GLY A 21 -12.82 1.00 1.11
C GLY A 21 -13.36 -0.35 0.59
N LYS A 22 -14.29 -0.35 -0.37
CA LYS A 22 -14.75 -1.57 -1.05
C LYS A 22 -13.67 -2.12 -1.97
N GLU A 23 -13.05 -1.26 -2.78
CA GLU A 23 -11.98 -1.68 -3.70
C GLU A 23 -10.71 -2.10 -2.95
N CYS A 24 -10.39 -1.45 -1.82
CA CYS A 24 -9.30 -1.90 -0.95
C CYS A 24 -9.49 -3.35 -0.49
N ARG A 25 -10.69 -3.71 -0.02
CA ARG A 25 -10.99 -5.07 0.44
C ARG A 25 -10.87 -6.12 -0.67
N LYS A 26 -11.39 -5.81 -1.87
CA LYS A 26 -11.27 -6.72 -3.02
C LYS A 26 -9.81 -6.92 -3.43
N ALA A 27 -9.03 -5.84 -3.52
CA ALA A 27 -7.63 -5.93 -3.87
C ALA A 27 -6.85 -6.75 -2.83
N MET A 28 -7.14 -6.57 -1.53
CA MET A 28 -6.57 -7.38 -0.45
C MET A 28 -6.92 -8.87 -0.57
N GLU A 29 -8.19 -9.19 -0.84
CA GLU A 29 -8.62 -10.58 -1.04
C GLU A 29 -7.87 -11.23 -2.22
N LEU A 30 -7.78 -10.54 -3.35
CA LEU A 30 -7.05 -11.00 -4.54
C LEU A 30 -5.55 -11.22 -4.26
N LEU A 31 -4.92 -10.34 -3.48
CA LEU A 31 -3.51 -10.46 -3.11
C LEU A 31 -3.26 -11.65 -2.16
N GLN A 32 -4.27 -12.08 -1.40
CA GLN A 32 -4.17 -13.22 -0.47
C GLN A 32 -4.50 -14.56 -1.15
N THR A 33 -5.40 -14.58 -2.14
CA THR A 33 -5.86 -15.82 -2.77
C THR A 33 -4.98 -16.30 -3.93
N ASN A 34 -4.17 -15.42 -4.52
CA ASN A 34 -3.30 -15.82 -5.63
C ASN A 34 -2.06 -16.57 -5.12
N ALA A 35 -1.91 -17.82 -5.57
CA ALA A 35 -0.66 -18.57 -5.44
C ALA A 35 0.33 -18.03 -6.46
N ASP A 36 1.18 -17.09 -6.03
CA ASP A 36 2.17 -16.48 -6.90
C ASP A 36 3.48 -17.27 -6.92
N ASP A 37 4.17 -17.21 -8.05
CA ASP A 37 5.54 -17.68 -8.18
C ASP A 37 6.49 -16.61 -7.60
N PRO A 38 7.14 -16.85 -6.45
CA PRO A 38 8.05 -15.88 -5.85
C PRO A 38 9.27 -15.58 -6.74
N ASN A 39 9.58 -16.45 -7.71
CA ASN A 39 10.65 -16.23 -8.67
C ASN A 39 10.23 -15.33 -9.84
N SER A 40 8.93 -15.11 -10.05
CA SER A 40 8.42 -14.28 -11.14
C SER A 40 8.56 -12.78 -10.83
N ALA A 41 9.58 -12.15 -11.42
CA ALA A 41 9.81 -10.71 -11.31
C ALA A 41 8.57 -9.85 -11.63
N SER A 42 7.80 -10.26 -12.64
CA SER A 42 6.57 -9.56 -13.05
C SER A 42 5.46 -9.63 -12.00
N GLN A 43 5.30 -10.79 -11.35
CA GLN A 43 4.31 -10.95 -10.26
C GLN A 43 4.77 -10.21 -9.00
N CYS A 44 6.06 -10.24 -8.66
CA CYS A 44 6.59 -9.43 -7.55
C CYS A 44 6.40 -7.92 -7.78
N ARG A 45 6.74 -7.40 -8.97
CA ARG A 45 6.50 -5.99 -9.32
C ARG A 45 5.02 -5.60 -9.24
N SER A 46 4.15 -6.47 -9.75
CA SER A 46 2.70 -6.30 -9.66
C SER A 46 2.22 -6.15 -8.21
N LYS A 47 2.78 -6.95 -7.30
CA LYS A 47 2.48 -6.87 -5.87
C LYS A 47 3.04 -5.62 -5.20
N VAL A 48 4.27 -5.22 -5.54
CA VAL A 48 4.87 -3.96 -5.06
C VAL A 48 3.91 -2.81 -5.35
N ILE A 49 3.46 -2.69 -6.61
CA ILE A 49 2.54 -1.62 -7.02
C ILE A 49 1.21 -1.71 -6.26
N ALA A 50 0.62 -2.91 -6.17
CA ALA A 50 -0.68 -3.07 -5.52
C ALA A 50 -0.63 -2.77 -4.02
N TYR A 51 0.41 -3.21 -3.32
CA TYR A 51 0.62 -2.88 -1.91
C TYR A 51 0.90 -1.39 -1.72
N GLY A 52 1.71 -0.76 -2.58
CA GLY A 52 1.94 0.68 -2.53
C GLY A 52 0.66 1.50 -2.74
N ASP A 53 -0.18 1.10 -3.70
CA ASP A 53 -1.46 1.75 -3.97
C ASP A 53 -2.48 1.56 -2.83
N LEU A 54 -2.54 0.36 -2.25
CA LEU A 54 -3.38 0.10 -1.07
C LEU A 54 -2.93 0.91 0.14
N GLY A 55 -1.62 1.00 0.38
CA GLY A 55 -1.09 1.83 1.46
C GLY A 55 -1.55 3.28 1.32
N GLU A 56 -1.44 3.84 0.11
CA GLU A 56 -1.92 5.19 -0.20
C GLU A 56 -3.43 5.34 0.01
N ALA A 57 -4.22 4.39 -0.50
CA ALA A 57 -5.66 4.42 -0.37
C ALA A 57 -6.07 4.42 1.12
N TYR A 58 -5.44 3.57 1.93
CA TYR A 58 -5.67 3.54 3.37
C TYR A 58 -5.22 4.84 4.06
N ALA A 59 -4.05 5.39 3.76
CA ALA A 59 -3.62 6.68 4.34
C ALA A 59 -4.62 7.82 4.04
N LEU A 60 -5.11 7.90 2.81
CA LEU A 60 -6.12 8.88 2.41
C LEU A 60 -7.48 8.67 3.08
N LEU A 61 -7.91 7.41 3.23
CA LEU A 61 -9.11 7.06 3.99
C LEU A 61 -8.96 7.41 5.48
N ALA A 62 -7.75 7.26 6.03
CA ALA A 62 -7.44 7.59 7.41
C ALA A 62 -7.41 9.10 7.67
N THR A 63 -7.08 9.93 6.68
CA THR A 63 -7.13 11.40 6.82
C THR A 63 -8.54 11.97 6.64
N GLY A 64 -9.35 11.39 5.75
CA GLY A 64 -10.69 11.87 5.40
C GLY A 64 -11.84 11.43 6.32
N THR A 65 -11.61 10.54 7.29
CA THR A 65 -12.67 9.99 8.16
C THR A 65 -12.75 10.64 9.54
N ARG A 66 -13.92 10.59 10.21
CA ARG A 66 -14.04 10.95 11.64
C ARG A 66 -13.37 9.89 12.50
N ASP A 67 -12.78 10.33 13.62
CA ASP A 67 -11.76 9.68 14.46
C ASP A 67 -11.82 8.15 14.63
N GLY A 68 -13.01 7.54 14.69
CA GLY A 68 -13.17 6.09 14.82
C GLY A 68 -12.65 5.27 13.64
N ALA A 69 -12.87 5.71 12.39
CA ALA A 69 -12.38 4.99 11.20
C ALA A 69 -10.90 5.32 10.87
N LYS A 70 -10.38 6.45 11.36
CA LYS A 70 -8.96 6.79 11.27
C LYS A 70 -8.10 5.77 12.03
N ALA A 71 -8.58 5.34 13.19
CA ALA A 71 -7.89 4.44 14.12
C ALA A 71 -7.56 3.06 13.53
N GLU A 72 -8.37 2.56 12.61
CA GLU A 72 -8.18 1.24 12.00
C GLU A 72 -7.43 1.31 10.67
N THR A 73 -7.33 2.51 10.07
CA THR A 73 -6.89 2.65 8.68
C THR A 73 -5.39 2.98 8.57
N TRP A 74 -4.82 3.78 9.47
CA TRP A 74 -3.35 4.01 9.50
C TRP A 74 -2.51 2.74 9.73
N PRO A 75 -2.90 1.80 10.62
CA PRO A 75 -2.17 0.54 10.76
C PRO A 75 -2.17 -0.29 9.46
N LEU A 76 -3.27 -0.27 8.71
CA LEU A 76 -3.37 -0.94 7.41
C LEU A 76 -2.49 -0.26 6.37
N ALA A 77 -2.46 1.07 6.32
CA ALA A 77 -1.58 1.82 5.43
C ALA A 77 -0.11 1.42 5.65
N ARG A 78 0.31 1.47 6.93
CA ARG A 78 1.66 1.07 7.36
C ARG A 78 2.01 -0.36 6.95
N GLU A 79 1.10 -1.31 7.20
CA GLU A 79 1.32 -2.72 6.84
C GLU A 79 1.54 -2.88 5.33
N MET A 80 0.72 -2.22 4.52
CA MET A 80 0.82 -2.31 3.06
C MET A 80 2.13 -1.71 2.54
N TYR A 81 2.57 -0.56 3.09
CA TYR A 81 3.87 0.01 2.74
C TYR A 81 5.03 -0.91 3.15
N HIS A 82 4.97 -1.56 4.31
CA HIS A 82 5.98 -2.56 4.70
C HIS A 82 6.02 -3.75 3.74
N ARG A 83 4.87 -4.29 3.32
CA ARG A 83 4.81 -5.39 2.35
C ARG A 83 5.38 -4.99 0.98
N SER A 84 5.08 -3.77 0.53
CA SER A 84 5.67 -3.19 -0.68
C SER A 84 7.19 -3.10 -0.56
N LEU A 85 7.69 -2.45 0.52
CA LEU A 85 9.10 -2.26 0.77
C LEU A 85 9.86 -3.59 0.81
N HIS A 86 9.33 -4.60 1.52
CA HIS A 86 9.97 -5.91 1.61
C HIS A 86 10.17 -6.56 0.25
N LEU A 87 9.16 -6.49 -0.63
CA LEU A 87 9.27 -7.03 -1.99
C LEU A 87 10.23 -6.22 -2.86
N MET A 88 10.28 -4.89 -2.69
CA MET A 88 11.25 -4.06 -3.39
C MET A 88 12.69 -4.38 -2.97
N GLU A 89 12.92 -4.64 -1.69
CA GLU A 89 14.24 -5.05 -1.19
C GLU A 89 14.65 -6.43 -1.73
N ASP A 90 13.73 -7.40 -1.79
CA ASP A 90 13.98 -8.70 -2.45
C ASP A 90 14.35 -8.51 -3.94
N LEU A 91 13.58 -7.70 -4.67
CA LEU A 91 13.85 -7.43 -6.09
C LEU A 91 15.18 -6.72 -6.30
N ARG A 92 15.56 -5.80 -5.41
CA ARG A 92 16.86 -5.12 -5.44
C ARG A 92 17.99 -6.11 -5.20
N ASP A 93 17.88 -6.95 -4.18
CA ASP A 93 18.92 -7.90 -3.79
C ASP A 93 19.13 -8.98 -4.87
N ARG A 94 18.09 -9.27 -5.66
CA ARG A 94 18.12 -10.13 -6.85
C ARG A 94 18.63 -9.42 -8.11
N GLY A 95 18.94 -8.12 -8.05
CA GLY A 95 19.41 -7.31 -9.18
C GLY A 95 18.35 -7.06 -10.26
N ILE A 96 17.05 -7.12 -9.89
CA ILE A 96 15.93 -6.99 -10.83
C ILE A 96 15.48 -5.53 -10.97
N LEU A 97 15.54 -4.74 -9.89
CA LEU A 97 15.18 -3.32 -9.95
C LEU A 97 16.15 -2.53 -10.81
N ASP A 98 15.62 -1.69 -11.67
CA ASP A 98 16.41 -0.72 -12.42
C ASP A 98 16.69 0.56 -11.59
N ALA A 99 17.49 1.46 -12.16
CA ALA A 99 17.89 2.71 -11.50
C ALA A 99 16.71 3.68 -11.27
N GLU A 100 15.62 3.55 -12.03
CA GLU A 100 14.41 4.37 -11.88
C GLU A 100 13.51 3.81 -10.78
N GLU A 101 13.52 2.49 -10.56
CA GLU A 101 12.75 1.82 -9.52
C GLU A 101 13.42 1.92 -8.12
N ILE A 102 14.75 2.00 -8.03
CA ILE A 102 15.48 2.05 -6.75
C ILE A 102 15.01 3.18 -5.81
N PRO A 103 14.83 4.43 -6.27
CA PRO A 103 14.37 5.52 -5.42
C PRO A 103 13.02 5.28 -4.73
N GLU A 104 12.14 4.45 -5.30
CA GLU A 104 10.83 4.13 -4.71
C GLU A 104 10.96 3.38 -3.36
N ILE A 105 12.11 2.76 -3.07
CA ILE A 105 12.41 2.17 -1.74
C ILE A 105 12.39 3.26 -0.67
N GLU A 106 13.01 4.41 -0.94
CA GLU A 106 13.03 5.54 -0.01
C GLU A 106 11.66 6.19 0.09
N THR A 107 10.90 6.24 -1.01
CA THR A 107 9.48 6.63 -1.00
C THR A 107 8.67 5.76 -0.04
N MET A 108 8.82 4.43 -0.10
CA MET A 108 8.09 3.53 0.81
C MET A 108 8.49 3.74 2.27
N LYS A 109 9.78 3.94 2.57
CA LYS A 109 10.26 4.25 3.92
C LYS A 109 9.68 5.55 4.46
N ALA A 110 9.62 6.60 3.64
CA ALA A 110 9.01 7.88 4.02
C ALA A 110 7.53 7.73 4.37
N LYS A 111 6.78 6.93 3.60
CA LYS A 111 5.36 6.65 3.87
C LYS A 111 5.11 5.80 5.12
N ILE A 112 6.04 4.90 5.44
CA ILE A 112 6.02 4.17 6.72
C ILE A 112 6.21 5.15 7.87
N ALA A 113 7.19 6.04 7.79
CA ALA A 113 7.44 7.05 8.81
C ALA A 113 6.25 8.02 8.99
N GLU A 114 5.59 8.42 7.91
CA GLU A 114 4.34 9.19 7.96
C GLU A 114 3.24 8.43 8.70
N SER A 115 3.08 7.14 8.40
CA SER A 115 2.10 6.29 9.08
C SER A 115 2.42 6.12 10.56
N ASP A 116 3.70 5.98 10.91
CA ASP A 116 4.17 5.89 12.31
C ASP A 116 3.85 7.18 13.07
N ALA A 117 4.18 8.35 12.51
CA ALA A 117 3.88 9.64 13.12
C ALA A 117 2.37 9.82 13.35
N ALA A 118 1.53 9.49 12.36
CA ALA A 118 0.08 9.56 12.49
C ALA A 118 -0.49 8.62 13.57
N LEU A 119 0.18 7.48 13.81
CA LEU A 119 -0.20 6.56 14.88
C LEU A 119 0.25 7.05 16.26
N GLU A 120 1.38 7.76 16.36
CA GLU A 120 1.87 8.33 17.61
C GLU A 120 1.04 9.54 18.07
N GLU A 121 0.65 10.43 17.14
CA GLU A 121 -0.23 11.59 17.42
C GLU A 121 -1.58 11.18 18.03
N ARG A 122 -2.03 9.95 17.76
CA ARG A 122 -3.27 9.38 18.33
C ARG A 122 -3.17 9.06 19.82
N HIS A 123 -1.96 8.84 20.34
CA HIS A 123 -1.74 8.43 21.73
C HIS A 123 -1.44 9.60 22.68
N GLN A 124 -1.44 10.84 22.16
CA GLN A 124 -1.25 12.08 22.92
C GLN A 124 -2.60 12.76 23.20
#